data_AF-A0A816HNN3-F1
#
_entry.id   AF-A0A816HNN3-F1
#
_cell.length_a   1.000
_cell.length_b   1.000
_cell.length_c   1.000
_cell.angle_alpha   90.00
_cell.angle_beta   90.00
_cell.angle_gamma   90.00
#
_symmetry.space_group_name_H-M   'P 1'
#
loop_
_entity.id
_entity.type
_entity.pdbx_description
1 polymer ?
#
loop_
_entity_poly.entity_id
_entity_poly.type
_entity_poly.pdbx_seq_one_letter_code
_entity_poly.pdbx_strand_id
1 'polypeptide(L)'
;MDQNIKEISLPSTPFVENYFYYPNGEFKHPDDINQLVEYDYNYQLYLMAHYGSIGTICNMFIYVEILLQWSDLVKLRFGSRCEDCPSLYRYMKEYTRLIAKTFHGSRLDNSHSTPLWFAELNFLLEYIHLKKNNYRQLLSNKPYSWFYDKTHDNPCQIERRSIEDTITRSAYVSMAYCSTGSSRGYDELIPHYIDVVHETRFYSRWDLKSKQTNDKNFYDLF
;
A
#
# COMPACT_ATOMS: atom_id res chain seq x y z
N MET A 1 -0.26 -16.21 -22.89
CA MET A 1 -0.62 -14.93 -23.50
C MET A 1 -2.13 -14.84 -23.78
N ASP A 2 -2.98 -15.54 -23.01
CA ASP A 2 -4.45 -15.55 -23.18
C ASP A 2 -5.15 -15.99 -21.88
N GLN A 3 -5.23 -15.13 -20.85
CA GLN A 3 -5.99 -15.45 -19.62
C GLN A 3 -6.87 -14.31 -19.07
N ASN A 4 -6.86 -13.12 -19.66
CA ASN A 4 -7.58 -11.95 -19.12
C ASN A 4 -8.55 -11.28 -20.10
N ILE A 5 -9.01 -11.98 -21.14
CA ILE A 5 -10.08 -11.46 -21.99
C ILE A 5 -11.41 -11.81 -21.32
N LYS A 6 -11.91 -10.89 -20.48
CA LYS A 6 -13.26 -10.96 -19.94
C LYS A 6 -14.21 -10.21 -20.88
N GLU A 7 -15.42 -10.74 -21.06
CA GLU A 7 -16.47 -10.03 -21.81
C GLU A 7 -16.80 -8.71 -21.10
N ILE A 8 -16.99 -7.64 -21.87
CA ILE A 8 -17.27 -6.31 -21.32
C ILE A 8 -18.69 -6.35 -20.76
N SER A 9 -18.82 -6.13 -19.45
CA SER A 9 -20.10 -6.13 -18.75
C SER A 9 -20.13 -5.02 -17.71
N LEU A 10 -21.17 -4.20 -17.71
CA LEU A 10 -21.38 -3.21 -16.65
C LEU A 10 -22.22 -3.85 -15.52
N PRO A 11 -21.82 -3.73 -14.25
CA PRO A 11 -20.70 -2.97 -13.69
C PRO A 11 -19.40 -3.78 -13.44
N SER A 12 -19.40 -5.09 -13.71
CA SER A 12 -18.34 -6.02 -13.26
C SER A 12 -17.01 -5.93 -14.03
N THR A 13 -17.06 -5.61 -15.32
CA THR A 13 -15.91 -5.53 -16.24
C THR A 13 -16.11 -4.37 -17.22
N PRO A 14 -16.10 -3.11 -16.73
CA PRO A 14 -16.25 -1.95 -17.60
C PRO A 14 -15.02 -1.81 -18.50
N PHE A 15 -15.21 -1.17 -19.67
CA PHE A 15 -14.10 -0.85 -20.58
C PHE A 15 -13.11 0.16 -19.97
N VAL A 16 -13.61 1.02 -19.07
CA VAL A 16 -12.83 2.01 -18.32
C VAL A 16 -13.12 1.81 -16.84
N GLU A 17 -12.08 1.82 -16.00
CA GLU A 17 -12.25 1.70 -14.55
C GLU A 17 -12.93 2.93 -13.93
N ASN A 18 -13.55 2.73 -12.77
CA ASN A 18 -14.37 3.74 -12.11
C ASN A 18 -13.53 4.79 -11.39
N TYR A 19 -13.11 5.88 -12.04
CA TYR A 19 -12.29 6.95 -11.44
C TYR A 19 -12.84 7.60 -10.18
N PHE A 20 -14.15 7.56 -9.98
CA PHE A 20 -14.84 8.17 -8.86
C PHE A 20 -15.70 7.17 -8.10
N TYR A 21 -15.74 7.35 -6.79
CA TYR A 21 -16.69 6.70 -5.92
C TYR A 21 -18.01 7.46 -5.95
N TYR A 22 -19.09 6.74 -6.27
CA TYR A 22 -20.43 7.29 -6.36
C TYR A 22 -21.20 7.04 -5.05
N PRO A 23 -21.74 8.08 -4.39
CA PRO A 23 -22.43 7.95 -3.11
C PRO A 23 -23.62 6.97 -3.12
N ASN A 24 -24.25 6.79 -4.28
CA ASN A 24 -25.41 5.92 -4.45
C ASN A 24 -25.07 4.56 -5.09
N GLY A 25 -23.79 4.29 -5.38
CA GLY A 25 -23.36 3.08 -6.10
C GLY A 25 -23.80 3.00 -7.56
N GLU A 26 -24.54 4.00 -8.06
CA GLU A 26 -24.96 4.08 -9.45
C GLU A 26 -23.81 4.59 -10.32
N PHE A 27 -23.38 3.75 -11.27
CA PHE A 27 -22.41 4.16 -12.29
C PHE A 27 -23.07 5.20 -13.21
N LYS A 28 -22.45 6.38 -13.33
CA LYS A 28 -22.91 7.45 -14.23
C LYS A 28 -21.91 7.64 -15.36
N HIS A 29 -22.41 8.02 -16.54
CA HIS A 29 -21.54 8.34 -17.66
C HIS A 29 -20.67 9.57 -17.31
N PRO A 30 -19.39 9.64 -17.75
CA PRO A 30 -18.52 10.80 -17.48
C PRO A 30 -19.15 12.16 -17.81
N ASP A 31 -19.94 12.25 -18.88
CA ASP A 31 -20.64 13.49 -19.25
C ASP A 31 -21.72 13.89 -18.25
N ASP A 32 -22.46 12.92 -17.70
CA ASP A 32 -23.46 13.16 -16.65
C ASP A 32 -22.77 13.61 -15.36
N ILE A 33 -21.59 13.07 -15.07
CA ILE A 33 -20.78 13.46 -13.91
C ILE A 33 -20.31 14.89 -14.07
N ASN A 34 -19.80 15.28 -15.24
CA ASN A 34 -19.35 16.65 -15.48
C ASN A 34 -20.51 17.65 -15.30
N GLN A 35 -21.71 17.32 -15.77
CA GLN A 35 -22.91 18.14 -15.54
C GLN A 35 -23.28 18.20 -14.04
N LEU A 36 -23.31 17.06 -13.35
CA LEU A 36 -23.63 17.04 -11.91
C LEU A 36 -22.59 17.79 -11.08
N VAL A 37 -21.31 17.67 -11.43
CA VAL A 37 -20.22 18.43 -10.82
C VAL A 37 -20.32 19.91 -11.16
N GLU A 38 -20.87 20.31 -12.30
CA GLU A 38 -21.02 21.73 -12.64
C GLU A 38 -22.23 22.36 -11.91
N TYR A 39 -23.35 21.65 -11.84
CA TYR A 39 -24.64 22.22 -11.42
C TYR A 39 -25.13 21.83 -10.02
N ASP A 40 -24.61 20.74 -9.42
CA ASP A 40 -25.04 20.27 -8.09
C ASP A 40 -23.91 20.38 -7.06
N TYR A 41 -24.00 21.41 -6.23
CA TYR A 41 -23.07 21.66 -5.13
C TYR A 41 -23.00 20.51 -4.11
N ASN A 42 -24.12 19.82 -3.85
CA ASN A 42 -24.11 18.67 -2.95
C ASN A 42 -23.36 17.50 -3.59
N TYR A 43 -23.55 17.27 -4.89
CA TYR A 43 -22.85 16.21 -5.60
C TYR A 43 -21.33 16.46 -5.62
N GLN A 44 -20.90 17.71 -5.83
CA GLN A 44 -19.49 18.11 -5.73
C GLN A 44 -18.86 17.77 -4.37
N LEU A 45 -19.63 17.93 -3.28
CA LEU A 45 -19.16 17.69 -1.91
C LEU A 45 -18.93 16.21 -1.59
N TYR A 46 -19.72 15.32 -2.20
CA TYR A 46 -19.67 13.88 -1.92
C TYR A 46 -18.93 13.06 -2.98
N LEU A 47 -18.59 13.65 -4.12
CA LEU A 47 -17.79 12.98 -5.14
C LEU A 47 -16.37 12.76 -4.60
N MET A 48 -15.99 11.50 -4.45
CA MET A 48 -14.64 11.14 -4.02
C MET A 48 -13.91 10.48 -5.17
N ALA A 49 -12.64 10.83 -5.35
CA ALA A 49 -11.83 10.23 -6.39
C ALA A 49 -11.05 9.04 -5.81
N HIS A 50 -10.93 7.99 -6.61
CA HIS A 50 -10.13 6.83 -6.25
C HIS A 50 -8.63 7.13 -6.33
N TYR A 51 -7.82 6.24 -5.75
CA TYR A 51 -6.38 6.45 -5.73
C TYR A 51 -5.77 6.34 -7.13
N GLY A 52 -5.00 7.38 -7.47
CA GLY A 52 -4.32 7.61 -8.73
C GLY A 52 -3.65 8.98 -8.72
N SER A 53 -2.68 9.21 -9.60
CA SER A 53 -2.10 10.55 -9.79
C SER A 53 -3.08 11.43 -10.56
N ILE A 54 -4.20 11.77 -9.94
CA ILE A 54 -5.12 12.77 -10.46
C ILE A 54 -4.33 14.08 -10.49
N GLY A 55 -3.88 14.45 -11.68
CA GLY A 55 -3.34 15.78 -11.96
C GLY A 55 -4.33 16.81 -11.45
N THR A 56 -3.80 17.88 -10.89
CA THR A 56 -4.57 18.98 -10.31
C THR A 56 -5.83 19.26 -11.12
N ILE A 57 -6.98 19.31 -10.45
CA ILE A 57 -8.23 19.85 -11.02
C ILE A 57 -7.99 21.35 -11.25
N CYS A 58 -7.29 21.67 -12.34
CA CYS A 58 -7.08 23.01 -12.84
C CYS A 58 -8.10 23.20 -13.96
N ASN A 59 -9.12 24.00 -13.68
CA ASN A 59 -10.13 24.50 -14.61
C ASN A 59 -11.00 23.43 -15.30
N MET A 60 -12.06 23.01 -14.60
CA MET A 60 -13.34 22.57 -15.19
C MET A 60 -13.30 21.40 -16.20
N PHE A 61 -12.17 20.70 -16.32
CA PHE A 61 -12.01 19.50 -17.12
C PHE A 61 -11.12 18.51 -16.36
N ILE A 62 -11.61 17.29 -16.16
CA ILE A 62 -10.81 16.18 -15.61
C ILE A 62 -9.99 15.62 -16.77
N TYR A 63 -8.72 16.00 -16.85
CA TYR A 63 -7.79 15.42 -17.81
C TYR A 63 -7.24 14.12 -17.22
N VAL A 64 -7.69 12.97 -17.71
CA VAL A 64 -7.20 11.65 -17.31
C VAL A 64 -6.04 11.26 -18.24
N GLU A 65 -4.81 11.62 -17.88
CA GLU A 65 -3.63 10.98 -18.48
C GLU A 65 -3.52 9.57 -17.91
N ILE A 66 -3.88 8.55 -18.70
CA ILE A 66 -3.72 7.09 -18.48
C ILE A 66 -3.16 6.76 -17.08
N LEU A 67 -4.05 6.67 -16.09
CA LEU A 67 -3.69 6.33 -14.72
C LEU A 67 -3.96 4.85 -14.49
N LEU A 68 -3.00 4.14 -13.90
CA LEU A 68 -3.28 2.87 -13.24
C LEU A 68 -4.03 3.20 -11.95
N GLN A 69 -5.31 2.87 -11.94
CA GLN A 69 -6.22 3.23 -10.88
C GLN A 69 -6.34 2.09 -9.86
N TRP A 70 -6.48 2.46 -8.58
CA TRP A 70 -6.90 1.54 -7.53
C TRP A 70 -8.33 1.86 -7.11
N SER A 71 -9.29 1.15 -7.72
CA SER A 71 -10.74 1.35 -7.55
C SER A 71 -11.28 0.86 -6.20
N ASP A 72 -10.46 0.17 -5.41
CA ASP A 72 -10.74 -0.25 -4.05
C ASP A 72 -10.45 0.85 -3.01
N LEU A 73 -9.65 1.86 -3.36
CA LEU A 73 -9.19 2.90 -2.45
C LEU A 73 -9.71 4.29 -2.83
N VAL A 74 -10.14 5.06 -1.84
CA VAL A 74 -10.52 6.47 -2.00
C VAL A 74 -9.38 7.39 -1.52
N LYS A 75 -9.02 8.39 -2.33
CA LYS A 75 -7.95 9.33 -2.02
C LYS A 75 -8.41 10.39 -1.04
N LEU A 76 -7.70 10.53 0.08
CA LEU A 76 -7.96 11.55 1.10
C LEU A 76 -7.40 12.92 0.69
N ARG A 77 -8.23 13.97 0.79
CA ARG A 77 -7.84 15.35 0.49
C ARG A 77 -7.61 16.13 1.78
N PHE A 78 -6.34 16.28 2.16
CA PHE A 78 -5.94 17.03 3.36
C PHE A 78 -5.92 18.55 3.18
N GLY A 79 -5.85 19.04 1.95
CA GLY A 79 -5.60 20.45 1.66
C GLY A 79 -4.12 20.83 1.83
N SER A 80 -3.87 22.11 2.05
CA SER A 80 -2.53 22.67 2.34
C SER A 80 -2.27 22.82 3.84
N ARG A 81 -3.33 22.89 4.65
CA ARG A 81 -3.23 23.09 6.11
C ARG A 81 -4.29 22.27 6.84
N CYS A 82 -4.14 22.11 8.16
CA CYS A 82 -5.09 21.33 8.95
C CYS A 82 -6.49 21.97 9.03
N GLU A 83 -6.59 23.29 8.80
CA GLU A 83 -7.87 24.02 8.77
C GLU A 83 -8.69 23.72 7.51
N ASP A 84 -8.07 23.25 6.42
CA ASP A 84 -8.78 22.98 5.16
C ASP A 84 -9.70 21.76 5.27
N CYS A 85 -9.36 20.79 6.13
CA CYS A 85 -10.23 19.67 6.48
C CYS A 85 -10.04 19.25 7.95
N PRO A 86 -10.63 19.99 8.92
CA PRO A 86 -10.36 19.79 10.34
C PRO A 86 -10.80 18.42 10.85
N SER A 87 -11.92 17.90 10.33
CA SER A 87 -12.47 16.60 10.73
C SER A 87 -11.56 15.45 10.30
N LEU A 88 -11.08 15.46 9.05
CA LEU A 88 -10.15 14.46 8.54
C LEU A 88 -8.81 14.52 9.28
N TYR A 89 -8.30 15.73 9.52
CA TYR A 89 -7.08 15.91 10.29
C TYR A 89 -7.21 15.35 11.72
N ARG A 90 -8.31 15.65 12.42
CA ARG A 90 -8.56 15.12 13.77
C ARG A 90 -8.64 13.60 13.77
N TYR A 91 -9.30 13.02 12.78
CA TYR A 91 -9.38 11.56 12.63
C TYR A 91 -7.99 10.95 12.45
N MET A 92 -7.20 11.47 11.51
CA MET A 92 -5.86 10.93 11.25
C MET A 92 -4.90 11.14 12.42
N LYS A 93 -5.02 12.25 13.16
CA LYS A 93 -4.25 12.48 14.38
C LYS A 93 -4.55 11.41 15.44
N GLU A 94 -5.82 11.10 15.69
CA GLU A 94 -6.19 10.06 16.64
C GLU A 94 -5.77 8.66 16.14
N TYR A 95 -5.92 8.38 14.84
CA TYR A 95 -5.45 7.15 14.22
C TYR A 95 -3.94 6.94 14.42
N THR A 96 -3.13 7.94 14.09
CA THR A 96 -1.67 7.89 14.28
C THR A 96 -1.31 7.75 15.76
N ARG A 97 -2.00 8.46 16.66
CA ARG A 97 -1.81 8.33 18.11
C ARG A 97 -2.11 6.91 18.60
N LEU A 98 -3.15 6.24 18.07
CA LEU A 98 -3.47 4.86 18.41
C LEU A 98 -2.38 3.89 17.92
N ILE A 99 -1.86 4.08 16.70
CA ILE A 99 -0.73 3.30 16.18
C ILE A 99 0.49 3.47 17.08
N ALA A 100 0.88 4.71 17.40
CA ALA A 100 2.05 5.01 18.21
C ALA A 100 1.97 4.43 19.63
N LYS A 101 0.76 4.35 20.21
CA LYS A 101 0.55 3.71 21.52
C LYS A 101 0.57 2.18 21.47
N THR A 102 0.23 1.59 20.32
CA THR A 102 0.06 0.14 20.18
C THR A 102 1.34 -0.54 19.67
N PHE A 103 2.09 0.12 18.80
CA PHE A 103 3.24 -0.46 18.10
C PHE A 103 4.53 0.32 18.36
N HIS A 104 5.66 -0.37 18.27
CA HIS A 104 6.99 0.22 18.40
C HIS A 104 7.38 1.13 17.21
N GLY A 105 6.67 1.00 16.08
CA GLY A 105 6.91 1.77 14.88
C GLY A 105 5.88 1.47 13.80
N SER A 106 5.90 2.26 12.73
CA SER A 106 5.00 2.14 11.59
C SER A 106 5.77 2.16 10.28
N ARG A 107 5.37 1.33 9.31
CA ARG A 107 5.82 1.42 7.92
C ARG A 107 4.87 2.35 7.17
N LEU A 108 5.40 3.45 6.62
CA LEU A 108 4.62 4.35 5.76
C LEU A 108 4.63 3.81 4.33
N ASP A 109 3.46 3.44 3.85
CA ASP A 109 3.29 3.04 2.45
C ASP A 109 3.27 4.28 1.55
N ASN A 110 3.90 4.18 0.38
CA ASN A 110 3.92 5.26 -0.63
C ASN A 110 4.21 6.66 -0.07
N SER A 111 5.15 6.76 0.88
CA SER A 111 5.42 8.00 1.64
C SER A 111 5.80 9.19 0.77
N HIS A 112 6.33 8.96 -0.44
CA HIS A 112 6.68 9.99 -1.42
C HIS A 112 5.47 10.73 -1.98
N SER A 113 4.27 10.14 -1.90
CA SER A 113 3.00 10.78 -2.30
C SER A 113 2.30 11.48 -1.14
N THR A 114 2.83 11.36 0.09
CA THR A 114 2.24 11.99 1.28
C THR A 114 2.81 13.40 1.46
N PRO A 115 1.98 14.45 1.62
CA PRO A 115 2.46 15.81 1.85
C PRO A 115 3.37 15.89 3.08
N LEU A 116 4.53 16.52 2.93
CA LEU A 116 5.53 16.62 4.00
C LEU A 116 4.96 17.26 5.27
N TRP A 117 4.20 18.35 5.14
CA TRP A 117 3.60 19.05 6.28
C TRP A 117 2.70 18.15 7.12
N PHE A 118 1.98 17.22 6.48
CA PHE A 118 1.11 16.26 7.15
C PHE A 118 1.93 15.20 7.90
N ALA A 119 3.04 14.77 7.32
CA ALA A 119 3.94 13.79 7.94
C ALA A 119 4.67 14.39 9.15
N GLU A 120 5.19 15.61 9.03
CA GLU A 120 5.91 16.30 10.11
C GLU A 120 5.01 16.52 11.33
N LEU A 121 3.80 17.02 11.11
CA LEU A 121 2.86 17.39 12.17
C LEU A 121 2.35 16.18 12.97
N ASN A 122 2.14 15.04 12.31
CA ASN A 122 1.56 13.86 12.95
C ASN A 122 2.59 12.85 13.48
N PHE A 123 3.78 12.74 12.87
CA PHE A 123 4.73 11.66 13.18
C PHE A 123 6.03 12.14 13.84
N LEU A 124 6.49 13.36 13.58
CA LEU A 124 7.84 13.79 14.00
C LEU A 124 7.87 14.55 15.33
N LEU A 125 6.75 15.18 15.73
CA LEU A 125 6.74 16.05 16.91
C LEU A 125 6.74 15.32 18.26
N GLU A 126 6.45 14.02 18.32
CA GLU A 126 6.53 13.25 19.56
C GLU A 126 7.97 12.81 19.94
N TYR A 127 8.97 12.99 19.06
CA TYR A 127 10.30 12.40 19.24
C TYR A 127 11.38 13.33 19.84
N ILE A 128 11.08 14.59 20.14
CA ILE A 128 12.09 15.56 20.60
C ILE A 128 12.02 15.74 22.12
N HIS A 129 12.68 14.85 22.89
CA HIS A 129 13.03 15.13 24.28
C HIS A 129 14.36 14.55 24.77
N LEU A 130 15.30 14.21 23.88
CA LEU A 130 16.62 13.70 24.30
C LEU A 130 17.70 14.79 24.19
N LYS A 131 17.84 15.58 25.27
CA LYS A 131 19.08 16.32 25.52
C LYS A 131 20.16 15.35 25.99
N LYS A 132 21.18 15.13 25.15
CA LYS A 132 22.50 14.67 25.62
C LYS A 132 23.53 15.74 25.33
N ASN A 133 24.13 16.26 26.40
CA ASN A 133 25.31 17.11 26.36
C ASN A 133 26.52 16.24 26.03
N ASN A 134 26.83 16.10 24.75
CA ASN A 134 28.15 15.72 24.27
C ASN A 134 28.28 16.19 22.82
N TYR A 135 29.22 17.10 22.59
CA TYR A 135 29.48 17.65 21.26
C TYR A 135 30.20 16.59 20.41
N ARG A 136 29.46 15.98 19.48
CA ARG A 136 30.04 15.21 18.37
C ARG A 136 29.87 16.02 17.10
N GLN A 137 30.90 16.04 16.26
CA GLN A 137 30.82 16.64 14.93
C GLN A 137 29.73 15.90 14.12
N LEU A 138 28.72 16.63 13.67
CA LEU A 138 27.69 16.10 12.79
C LEU A 138 28.15 16.28 11.35
N LEU A 139 28.34 15.16 10.66
CA LEU A 139 28.59 15.13 9.23
C LEU A 139 27.33 14.66 8.52
N SER A 140 27.12 15.12 7.29
CA SER A 140 26.07 14.55 6.44
C SER A 140 26.32 13.06 6.26
N ASN A 141 25.30 12.25 6.52
CA ASN A 141 25.37 10.81 6.36
C ASN A 141 24.15 10.34 5.57
N LYS A 142 24.29 9.21 4.87
CA LYS A 142 23.16 8.58 4.18
C LYS A 142 22.13 8.08 5.21
N PRO A 143 20.83 8.14 4.90
CA PRO A 143 19.82 7.56 5.77
C PRO A 143 20.07 6.06 5.96
N TYR A 144 19.74 5.56 7.15
CA TYR A 144 19.78 4.12 7.42
C TYR A 144 18.86 3.39 6.43
N SER A 145 19.30 2.22 5.98
CA SER A 145 18.56 1.40 5.03
C SER A 145 17.93 0.19 5.72
N TRP A 146 16.81 -0.26 5.17
CA TRP A 146 16.21 -1.55 5.52
C TRP A 146 16.20 -2.41 4.26
N PHE A 147 16.87 -3.54 4.30
CA PHE A 147 17.08 -4.38 3.13
C PHE A 147 16.24 -5.65 3.21
N TYR A 148 15.41 -5.87 2.19
CA TYR A 148 14.53 -7.03 2.14
C TYR A 148 15.05 -8.06 1.15
N ASP A 149 15.02 -9.34 1.53
CA ASP A 149 15.19 -10.44 0.57
C ASP A 149 14.03 -10.50 -0.42
N LYS A 150 12.80 -10.39 0.09
CA LYS A 150 11.54 -10.29 -0.64
C LYS A 150 10.53 -9.44 0.15
N THR A 151 9.95 -8.42 -0.48
CA THR A 151 8.79 -7.70 0.06
C THR A 151 7.48 -8.40 -0.33
N HIS A 152 6.35 -8.02 0.28
CA HIS A 152 5.05 -8.63 -0.04
C HIS A 152 4.56 -8.28 -1.46
N ASP A 153 4.95 -7.13 -2.00
CA ASP A 153 4.66 -6.74 -3.38
C ASP A 153 5.57 -7.41 -4.41
N ASN A 154 6.64 -8.07 -3.96
CA ASN A 154 7.54 -8.74 -4.89
C ASN A 154 6.91 -10.03 -5.42
N PRO A 155 7.09 -10.31 -6.73
CA PRO A 155 6.67 -11.57 -7.33
C PRO A 155 7.34 -12.76 -6.65
N CYS A 156 6.80 -13.96 -6.83
CA CYS A 156 7.43 -15.15 -6.28
C CYS A 156 8.84 -15.35 -6.87
N GLN A 157 9.82 -15.52 -5.99
CA GLN A 157 11.22 -15.69 -6.40
C GLN A 157 11.44 -17.06 -7.05
N ILE A 158 10.71 -18.08 -6.62
CA ILE A 158 10.77 -19.43 -7.22
C ILE A 158 10.27 -19.39 -8.66
N GLU A 159 9.15 -18.71 -8.91
CA GLU A 159 8.60 -18.55 -10.28
C GLU A 159 9.53 -17.75 -11.20
N ARG A 160 10.17 -16.69 -10.68
CA ARG A 160 11.04 -15.83 -11.51
C ARG A 160 12.46 -16.32 -11.66
N ARG A 161 12.92 -17.16 -10.74
CA ARG A 161 14.31 -17.61 -10.66
C ARG A 161 14.32 -19.11 -10.38
N SER A 162 14.69 -19.49 -9.18
CA SER A 162 14.77 -20.87 -8.75
C SER A 162 14.72 -20.93 -7.23
N ILE A 163 14.48 -22.13 -6.70
CA ILE A 163 14.40 -22.35 -5.26
C ILE A 163 15.77 -22.16 -4.59
N GLU A 164 16.86 -22.46 -5.31
CA GLU A 164 18.24 -22.35 -4.85
C GLU A 164 18.70 -20.88 -4.69
N ASP A 165 18.10 -19.92 -5.40
CA ASP A 165 18.39 -18.49 -5.22
C ASP A 165 18.00 -18.03 -3.81
N THR A 166 16.96 -18.63 -3.22
CA THR A 166 16.38 -18.20 -1.94
C THR A 166 17.42 -18.18 -0.83
N ILE A 167 18.16 -19.27 -0.66
CA ILE A 167 19.16 -19.38 0.41
C ILE A 167 20.33 -18.42 0.21
N THR A 168 20.80 -18.29 -1.04
CA THR A 168 21.96 -17.44 -1.37
C THR A 168 21.61 -15.97 -1.20
N ARG A 169 20.42 -15.57 -1.62
CA ARG A 169 19.89 -14.20 -1.46
C ARG A 169 19.69 -13.85 0.01
N SER A 170 19.09 -14.76 0.79
CA SER A 170 18.92 -14.58 2.24
C SER A 170 20.27 -14.38 2.94
N ALA A 171 21.27 -15.20 2.58
CA ALA A 171 22.61 -15.08 3.12
C ALA A 171 23.26 -13.73 2.75
N TYR A 172 23.13 -13.31 1.49
CA TYR A 172 23.68 -12.04 1.02
C TYR A 172 23.05 -10.83 1.71
N VAL A 173 21.72 -10.82 1.84
CA VAL A 173 20.98 -9.75 2.56
C VAL A 173 21.38 -9.74 4.03
N SER A 174 21.49 -10.90 4.67
CA SER A 174 21.89 -11.02 6.09
C SER A 174 23.32 -10.56 6.38
N MET A 175 24.21 -10.58 5.38
CA MET A 175 25.57 -10.05 5.51
C MET A 175 25.65 -8.52 5.35
N ALA A 176 24.58 -7.85 4.92
CA ALA A 176 24.57 -6.41 4.75
C ALA A 176 24.62 -5.68 6.11
N TYR A 177 25.38 -4.59 6.19
CA TYR A 177 25.46 -3.74 7.39
C TYR A 177 24.25 -2.78 7.46
N CYS A 178 23.06 -3.35 7.59
CA CYS A 178 21.80 -2.62 7.74
C CYS A 178 20.73 -3.50 8.38
N SER A 179 19.57 -2.92 8.68
CA SER A 179 18.42 -3.71 9.11
C SER A 179 17.96 -4.61 7.96
N THR A 180 17.61 -5.85 8.24
CA THR A 180 17.11 -6.81 7.24
C THR A 180 15.66 -7.19 7.49
N GLY A 181 14.96 -7.72 6.48
CA GLY A 181 13.58 -8.18 6.63
C GLY A 181 13.17 -9.16 5.53
N SER A 182 12.25 -10.06 5.86
CA SER A 182 11.67 -11.06 4.95
C SER A 182 10.16 -11.03 5.06
N SER A 183 9.46 -11.22 3.95
CA SER A 183 8.03 -11.48 3.95
C SER A 183 7.74 -12.94 4.26
N ARG A 184 6.70 -13.18 5.09
CA ARG A 184 6.15 -14.51 5.32
C ARG A 184 5.88 -15.22 3.99
N GLY A 185 6.24 -16.50 3.90
CA GLY A 185 6.14 -17.31 2.69
C GLY A 185 7.45 -17.43 1.91
N TYR A 186 8.41 -16.52 2.12
CA TYR A 186 9.71 -16.59 1.47
C TYR A 186 10.56 -17.73 2.03
N ASP A 187 10.75 -17.77 3.34
CA ASP A 187 11.46 -18.84 4.04
C ASP A 187 10.77 -20.21 3.92
N GLU A 188 9.45 -20.22 3.74
CA GLU A 188 8.63 -21.42 3.53
C GLU A 188 8.68 -21.95 2.09
N LEU A 189 9.36 -21.24 1.18
CA LEU A 189 9.50 -21.62 -0.22
C LEU A 189 8.14 -21.76 -0.93
N ILE A 190 7.20 -20.86 -0.63
CA ILE A 190 5.87 -20.88 -1.26
C ILE A 190 6.04 -20.69 -2.78
N PRO A 191 5.58 -21.64 -3.62
CA PRO A 191 5.95 -21.69 -5.04
C PRO A 191 5.11 -20.77 -5.93
N HIS A 192 4.26 -19.91 -5.35
CA HIS A 192 3.37 -19.02 -6.09
C HIS A 192 3.36 -17.61 -5.49
N TYR A 193 2.90 -16.64 -6.29
CA TYR A 193 2.66 -15.27 -5.81
C TYR A 193 1.45 -15.23 -4.85
N ILE A 194 1.62 -14.56 -3.72
CA ILE A 194 0.56 -14.35 -2.72
C ILE A 194 -0.14 -13.04 -3.05
N ASP A 195 -1.32 -13.14 -3.66
CA ASP A 195 -2.11 -11.98 -4.05
C ASP A 195 -2.77 -11.33 -2.82
N VAL A 196 -2.48 -10.06 -2.56
CA VAL A 196 -3.00 -9.30 -1.42
C VAL A 196 -4.52 -9.11 -1.47
N VAL A 197 -5.12 -9.18 -2.67
CA VAL A 197 -6.56 -8.97 -2.89
C VAL A 197 -7.33 -10.28 -2.92
N HIS A 198 -6.80 -11.30 -3.62
CA HIS A 198 -7.57 -12.52 -3.93
C HIS A 198 -7.17 -13.76 -3.11
N GLU A 199 -6.03 -13.74 -2.41
CA GLU A 199 -5.61 -14.90 -1.63
C GLU A 199 -6.47 -15.08 -0.39
N THR A 200 -6.98 -16.29 -0.19
CA THR A 200 -7.84 -16.65 0.96
C THR A 200 -7.29 -17.82 1.77
N ARG A 201 -6.25 -18.51 1.25
CA ARG A 201 -5.63 -19.64 1.95
C ARG A 201 -4.84 -19.14 3.15
N PHE A 202 -4.87 -19.92 4.23
CA PHE A 202 -4.10 -19.64 5.43
C PHE A 202 -2.68 -20.20 5.30
N TYR A 203 -1.70 -19.53 5.93
CA TYR A 203 -0.37 -20.10 6.08
C TYR A 203 -0.42 -21.40 6.88
N SER A 204 0.36 -22.39 6.43
CA SER A 204 0.54 -23.66 7.14
C SER A 204 1.00 -23.43 8.58
N ARG A 205 0.41 -24.18 9.50
CA ARG A 205 0.78 -24.13 10.92
C ARG A 205 2.13 -24.81 11.11
N TRP A 206 2.94 -24.24 12.01
CA TRP A 206 4.17 -24.85 12.50
C TRP A 206 3.85 -25.95 13.53
N ASP A 207 3.25 -27.05 13.12
CA ASP A 207 2.96 -28.16 14.03
C ASP A 207 4.21 -29.03 14.25
N LEU A 208 4.83 -28.95 15.43
CA LEU A 208 6.03 -29.72 15.78
C LEU A 208 5.77 -31.23 15.90
N LYS A 209 4.51 -31.67 15.85
CA LYS A 209 4.09 -33.07 16.05
C LYS A 209 3.96 -33.91 14.77
N SER A 210 4.11 -33.33 13.58
CA SER A 210 3.87 -34.03 12.30
C SER A 210 5.03 -34.91 11.80
N LYS A 211 6.06 -35.18 12.61
CA LYS A 211 7.23 -35.97 12.18
C LYS A 211 7.06 -37.49 12.17
N GLN A 212 5.84 -38.02 12.23
CA GLN A 212 5.60 -39.46 12.13
C GLN A 212 4.37 -39.81 11.30
N THR A 213 4.34 -39.41 10.03
CA THR A 213 3.65 -40.21 9.01
C THR A 213 4.50 -40.30 7.75
N ASN A 214 4.74 -41.54 7.34
CA ASN A 214 5.52 -41.97 6.17
C ASN A 214 4.75 -41.74 4.88
N ASP A 215 4.24 -40.52 4.64
CA ASP A 215 3.46 -40.24 3.45
C ASP A 215 4.32 -39.53 2.40
N LYS A 216 4.48 -40.24 1.27
CA LYS A 216 5.27 -39.89 0.09
C LYS A 216 4.80 -38.64 -0.67
N ASN A 217 4.03 -37.77 -0.06
CA ASN A 217 3.45 -36.60 -0.71
C ASN A 217 3.82 -35.31 0.02
N PHE A 218 5.12 -35.04 0.13
CA PHE A 218 5.62 -33.73 0.59
C PHE A 218 5.22 -32.59 -0.37
N TYR A 219 4.78 -32.93 -1.59
CA TYR A 219 4.33 -32.00 -2.62
C TYR A 219 2.83 -31.63 -2.54
N ASP A 220 2.03 -32.32 -1.71
CA ASP A 220 0.58 -32.04 -1.58
C ASP A 220 0.26 -31.02 -0.46
N LEU A 221 1.29 -30.37 0.11
CA LEU A 221 1.16 -29.36 1.17
C LEU A 221 1.17 -27.91 0.64
N PHE A 222 0.96 -27.70 -0.66
CA PHE A 222 0.94 -26.38 -1.29
C PHE A 222 -0.27 -26.18 -2.23
#